data_AF-A0A8U0LHK2-F1
#
_entry.id   AF-A0A8U0LHK2-F1
#
_cell.length_a   1.000
_cell.length_b   1.000
_cell.length_c   1.000
_cell.angle_alpha   90.00
_cell.angle_beta   90.00
_cell.angle_gamma   90.00
#
_symmetry.space_group_name_H-M   'P 1'
#
loop_
_entity.id
_entity.type
_entity.pdbx_description
1 polymer ?
#
loop_
_entity_poly.entity_id
_entity_poly.type
_entity_poly.pdbx_seq_one_letter_code
_entity_poly.pdbx_strand_id
1 'polypeptide(L)'
;MDKTIKTVRGNPLAAEPLGRLLIKFAIPSVLSMLVDALYNIVDQIFIGRGVGYLGIAATTVTFPFVTILLSIATLLGIGGSVYTSMNLGAGKEAEAEKTLGTVFTLSVAIGILFTVICLTFLKPLALAFGATKGAQGSLSYVLDYAPIILLGAPFSMAAIALSSMARACGSPILAMGCFLVGAVINLVLDPIYIFGL
;
A
#
# COMPACT_ATOMS: atom_id res chain seq x y z
N MET A 1 -7.28 -16.20 42.75
CA MET A 1 -7.63 -16.86 41.47
C MET A 1 -8.78 -16.19 40.71
N ASP A 2 -9.19 -14.96 41.07
CA ASP A 2 -10.44 -14.34 40.58
C ASP A 2 -10.25 -12.98 39.86
N LYS A 3 -8.99 -12.60 39.58
CA LYS A 3 -8.67 -11.36 38.83
C LYS A 3 -8.38 -11.58 37.35
N THR A 4 -8.22 -12.83 36.91
CA THR A 4 -7.84 -13.17 35.52
C THR A 4 -9.04 -13.22 34.56
N ILE A 5 -10.28 -13.24 35.07
CA ILE A 5 -11.49 -13.38 34.24
C ILE A 5 -12.03 -12.02 33.74
N LYS A 6 -11.62 -10.89 34.34
CA LYS A 6 -12.13 -9.56 33.94
C LYS A 6 -11.48 -8.95 32.69
N THR A 7 -10.33 -9.44 32.23
CA THR A 7 -9.64 -8.91 31.03
C THR A 7 -10.12 -9.49 29.70
N VAL A 8 -10.92 -10.57 29.70
CA VAL A 8 -11.41 -11.23 28.47
C VAL A 8 -12.60 -10.51 27.84
N ARG A 9 -13.23 -9.56 28.55
CA ARG A 9 -14.48 -8.90 28.11
C ARG A 9 -14.33 -7.87 26.97
N GLY A 10 -13.12 -7.61 26.48
CA GLY A 10 -12.88 -6.55 25.49
C GLY A 10 -12.39 -7.01 24.11
N ASN A 11 -11.93 -8.26 23.93
CA ASN A 11 -11.31 -8.68 22.68
C ASN A 11 -12.28 -9.54 21.84
N PRO A 12 -12.91 -8.99 20.78
CA PRO A 12 -13.86 -9.72 19.94
C PRO A 12 -13.25 -10.97 19.26
N LEU A 13 -11.92 -11.01 19.11
CA LEU A 13 -11.20 -12.19 18.58
C LEU A 13 -11.27 -13.41 19.51
N ALA A 14 -11.49 -13.21 20.81
CA ALA A 14 -11.52 -14.29 21.82
C ALA A 14 -12.93 -14.75 22.21
N ALA A 15 -13.98 -14.00 21.84
CA ALA A 15 -15.34 -14.19 22.37
C ALA A 15 -16.40 -14.58 21.32
N GLU A 16 -16.18 -14.30 20.02
CA GLU A 16 -17.15 -14.62 18.96
C GLU A 16 -16.92 -16.01 18.32
N PRO A 17 -17.98 -16.71 17.86
CA PRO A 17 -17.84 -17.98 17.16
C PRO A 17 -17.08 -17.83 15.84
N LEU A 18 -16.18 -18.79 15.55
CA LEU A 18 -15.23 -18.74 14.44
C LEU A 18 -15.85 -18.39 13.08
N GLY A 19 -17.00 -18.97 12.73
CA GLY A 19 -17.68 -18.67 11.46
C GLY A 19 -18.14 -17.21 11.35
N ARG A 20 -18.66 -16.63 12.43
CA ARG A 20 -19.08 -15.21 12.47
C ARG A 20 -17.86 -14.30 12.37
N LEU A 21 -16.77 -14.66 13.05
CA LEU A 21 -15.52 -13.92 13.00
C LEU A 21 -14.90 -13.96 11.60
N LEU A 22 -14.86 -15.13 10.96
CA LEU A 22 -14.39 -15.28 9.58
C LEU A 22 -15.17 -14.38 8.62
N ILE A 23 -16.50 -14.39 8.66
CA ILE A 23 -17.33 -13.55 7.79
C ILE A 23 -17.10 -12.06 8.07
N LYS A 24 -17.02 -11.67 9.35
CA LYS A 24 -16.83 -10.27 9.80
C LYS A 24 -15.48 -9.69 9.37
N PHE A 25 -14.45 -10.51 9.22
CA PHE A 25 -13.12 -10.08 8.75
C PHE A 25 -12.92 -10.29 7.24
N ALA A 26 -13.46 -11.36 6.66
CA ALA A 26 -13.28 -11.70 5.26
C ALA A 26 -14.06 -10.77 4.33
N ILE A 27 -15.33 -10.45 4.63
CA ILE A 27 -16.15 -9.59 3.76
C ILE A 27 -15.50 -8.21 3.56
N PRO A 28 -15.11 -7.47 4.62
CA PRO A 28 -14.45 -6.17 4.45
C PRO A 28 -13.12 -6.27 3.69
N SER A 29 -12.36 -7.34 3.93
CA SER A 29 -11.07 -7.57 3.26
C SER A 29 -11.24 -7.81 1.76
N VAL A 30 -12.17 -8.68 1.37
CA VAL A 30 -12.49 -8.96 -0.04
C VAL A 30 -13.05 -7.72 -0.74
N LEU A 31 -13.95 -6.98 -0.09
CA LEU A 31 -14.47 -5.73 -0.65
C LEU A 31 -13.36 -4.69 -0.85
N SER A 32 -12.42 -4.56 0.09
CA SER A 32 -11.25 -3.67 -0.06
C SER A 32 -10.42 -4.05 -1.27
N MET A 33 -10.15 -5.35 -1.45
CA MET A 33 -9.40 -5.85 -2.62
C MET A 33 -10.15 -5.64 -3.93
N LEU A 34 -11.48 -5.78 -3.94
CA LEU A 34 -12.30 -5.51 -5.12
C LEU A 34 -12.28 -4.03 -5.50
N VAL A 35 -12.40 -3.13 -4.51
CA VAL A 35 -12.33 -1.68 -4.74
C VAL A 35 -10.96 -1.28 -5.30
N ASP A 36 -9.87 -1.82 -4.73
CA ASP A 36 -8.51 -1.59 -5.21
C ASP A 36 -8.31 -2.09 -6.66
N ALA A 37 -8.86 -3.27 -7.00
CA ALA A 37 -8.81 -3.80 -8.36
C ALA A 37 -9.61 -2.95 -9.35
N LEU A 38 -10.81 -2.50 -8.97
CA LEU A 38 -11.64 -1.61 -9.81
C LEU A 38 -10.95 -0.27 -10.04
N TYR A 39 -10.32 0.27 -9.01
CA TYR A 39 -9.53 1.49 -9.11
C TYR A 39 -8.43 1.36 -10.17
N ASN A 40 -7.62 0.30 -10.09
CA ASN A 40 -6.56 0.04 -11.07
C ASN A 40 -7.09 -0.10 -12.52
N ILE A 41 -8.29 -0.66 -12.71
CA ILE A 41 -8.91 -0.77 -14.04
C ILE A 41 -9.36 0.60 -14.55
N VAL A 42 -10.05 1.38 -13.71
CA VAL A 42 -10.57 2.70 -14.09
C VAL A 42 -9.43 3.65 -14.43
N ASP A 43 -8.36 3.62 -13.64
CA ASP A 43 -7.18 4.47 -13.84
C ASP A 43 -6.50 4.15 -15.20
N GLN A 44 -6.33 2.87 -15.52
CA GLN A 44 -5.82 2.45 -16.84
C GLN A 44 -6.73 2.87 -18.01
N ILE A 45 -8.05 2.89 -17.81
CA ILE A 45 -9.00 3.40 -18.82
C ILE A 45 -8.84 4.91 -19.02
N PHE A 46 -8.68 5.69 -17.94
CA PHE A 46 -8.46 7.13 -18.04
C PHE A 46 -7.14 7.46 -18.73
N ILE A 47 -6.05 6.79 -18.36
CA ILE A 47 -4.74 6.95 -19.02
C ILE A 47 -4.85 6.56 -20.50
N GLY A 48 -5.52 5.45 -20.80
CA GLY A 48 -5.73 5.00 -22.18
C GLY A 48 -6.52 5.97 -23.05
N ARG A 49 -7.51 6.66 -22.47
CA ARG A 49 -8.34 7.64 -23.19
C ARG A 49 -7.71 9.03 -23.25
N GLY A 50 -7.06 9.48 -22.19
CA GLY A 50 -6.48 10.82 -22.09
C GLY A 50 -5.10 10.94 -22.71
N VAL A 51 -4.21 9.97 -22.44
CA VAL A 51 -2.80 9.99 -22.88
C VAL A 51 -2.55 9.04 -24.06
N GLY A 52 -3.33 7.95 -24.16
CA GLY A 52 -3.19 6.96 -25.22
C GLY A 52 -2.21 5.84 -24.89
N TYR A 53 -1.85 5.05 -25.92
CA TYR A 53 -1.09 3.80 -25.72
C TYR A 53 0.32 4.02 -25.14
N LEU A 54 0.94 5.19 -25.39
CA LEU A 54 2.25 5.53 -24.82
C LEU A 54 2.19 5.76 -23.30
N GLY A 55 1.07 6.29 -22.80
CA GLY A 55 0.81 6.42 -21.36
C GLY A 55 0.67 5.05 -20.69
N ILE A 56 -0.10 4.13 -21.30
CA ILE A 56 -0.23 2.75 -20.80
C ILE A 56 1.13 2.02 -20.83
N ALA A 57 1.92 2.23 -21.89
CA ALA A 57 3.26 1.66 -21.96
C ALA A 57 4.15 2.20 -20.83
N ALA A 58 4.03 3.49 -20.50
CA ALA A 58 4.80 4.08 -19.41
C ALA A 58 4.41 3.53 -18.03
N THR A 59 3.13 3.35 -17.74
CA THR A 59 2.69 2.73 -16.47
C THR A 59 3.16 1.27 -16.37
N THR A 60 3.10 0.52 -17.46
CA THR A 60 3.57 -0.87 -17.53
C THR A 60 5.07 -0.99 -17.29
N VAL A 61 5.89 -0.13 -17.91
CA VAL A 61 7.35 -0.12 -17.69
C VAL A 61 7.71 0.37 -16.28
N THR A 62 6.85 1.17 -15.66
CA THR A 62 7.02 1.64 -14.27
C THR A 62 6.62 0.57 -13.24
N PHE A 63 5.87 -0.46 -13.65
CA PHE A 63 5.31 -1.49 -12.77
C PHE A 63 6.35 -2.26 -11.92
N PRO A 64 7.58 -2.57 -12.41
CA PRO A 64 8.61 -3.21 -11.59
C PRO A 64 9.03 -2.37 -10.38
N PHE A 65 9.06 -1.03 -10.49
CA PHE A 65 9.36 -0.15 -9.35
C PHE A 65 8.29 -0.29 -8.27
N VAL A 66 7.01 -0.27 -8.67
CA VAL A 66 5.86 -0.42 -7.77
C VAL A 66 5.86 -1.80 -7.11
N THR A 67 6.18 -2.85 -7.86
CA THR A 67 6.24 -4.22 -7.34
C THR A 67 7.33 -4.38 -6.27
N ILE A 68 8.52 -3.83 -6.49
CA ILE A 68 9.61 -3.88 -5.50
C ILE A 68 9.22 -3.12 -4.23
N LEU A 69 8.64 -1.92 -4.40
CA LEU A 69 8.14 -1.12 -3.29
C LEU A 69 7.11 -1.89 -2.47
N LEU A 70 6.12 -2.50 -3.12
CA LEU A 70 5.08 -3.29 -2.48
C LEU A 70 5.68 -4.49 -1.73
N SER A 71 6.68 -5.16 -2.32
CA SER A 71 7.34 -6.32 -1.70
C SER A 71 8.05 -5.94 -0.40
N ILE A 72 8.75 -4.80 -0.38
CA ILE A 72 9.41 -4.30 0.83
C ILE A 72 8.37 -3.83 1.87
N ALA A 73 7.33 -3.09 1.43
CA ALA A 73 6.29 -2.59 2.32
C ALA A 73 5.54 -3.74 3.02
N THR A 74 5.20 -4.79 2.27
CA THR A 74 4.52 -5.97 2.79
C THR A 74 5.43 -6.79 3.70
N LEU A 75 6.72 -6.91 3.39
CA LEU A 75 7.71 -7.53 4.28
C LEU A 75 7.73 -6.83 5.65
N LEU A 76 7.84 -5.50 5.67
CA LEU A 76 7.84 -4.71 6.91
C LEU A 76 6.51 -4.81 7.65
N GLY A 77 5.40 -4.70 6.92
CA GLY A 77 4.05 -4.77 7.49
C GLY A 77 3.75 -6.13 8.13
N ILE A 78 3.97 -7.23 7.40
CA ILE A 78 3.71 -8.58 7.91
C ILE A 78 4.71 -8.93 9.03
N GLY A 79 6.00 -8.64 8.85
CA GLY A 79 7.02 -8.88 9.88
C GLY A 79 6.71 -8.13 11.18
N GLY A 80 6.34 -6.85 11.07
CA GLY A 80 5.89 -6.03 12.19
C GLY A 80 4.63 -6.60 12.85
N SER A 81 3.65 -7.02 12.06
CA SER A 81 2.38 -7.59 12.54
C SER A 81 2.59 -8.81 13.45
N VAL A 82 3.49 -9.71 13.05
CA VAL A 82 3.82 -10.92 13.81
C VAL A 82 4.41 -10.53 15.17
N TYR A 83 5.39 -9.62 15.18
CA TYR A 83 6.05 -9.19 16.41
C TYR A 83 5.11 -8.42 17.34
N THR A 84 4.29 -7.51 16.80
CA THR A 84 3.24 -6.80 17.55
C THR A 84 2.24 -7.78 18.15
N SER A 85 1.79 -8.80 17.39
CA SER A 85 0.83 -9.80 17.89
C SER A 85 1.41 -10.67 19.01
N MET A 86 2.70 -11.05 18.93
CA MET A 86 3.40 -11.77 20.00
C MET A 86 3.49 -10.93 21.29
N ASN A 87 3.83 -9.65 21.18
CA ASN A 87 3.92 -8.76 22.33
C ASN A 87 2.56 -8.47 22.97
N LEU A 88 1.51 -8.23 22.17
CA LEU A 88 0.15 -8.09 22.67
C LEU A 88 -0.34 -9.36 23.37
N GLY A 89 -0.08 -10.54 22.78
CA GLY A 89 -0.39 -11.83 23.40
C GLY A 89 0.35 -12.08 24.73
N ALA A 90 1.52 -11.48 24.91
CA ALA A 90 2.29 -11.52 26.15
C ALA A 90 1.94 -10.40 27.16
N GLY A 91 0.93 -9.57 26.87
CA GLY A 91 0.54 -8.43 27.71
C GLY A 91 1.52 -7.25 27.69
N LYS A 92 2.42 -7.18 26.71
CA LYS A 92 3.46 -6.15 26.57
C LYS A 92 3.02 -5.05 25.59
N GLU A 93 2.01 -4.28 25.97
CA GLU A 93 1.43 -3.24 25.10
C GLU A 93 2.43 -2.16 24.69
N ALA A 94 3.31 -1.73 25.60
CA ALA A 94 4.34 -0.73 25.30
C ALA A 94 5.34 -1.20 24.21
N GLU A 95 5.71 -2.49 24.22
CA GLU A 95 6.59 -3.05 23.17
C GLU A 95 5.85 -3.19 21.84
N ALA A 96 4.55 -3.52 21.88
CA ALA A 96 3.70 -3.55 20.70
C ALA A 96 3.58 -2.16 20.04
N GLU A 97 3.43 -1.10 20.83
CA GLU A 97 3.41 0.29 20.36
C GLU A 97 4.77 0.73 19.79
N LYS A 98 5.85 0.42 20.49
CA LYS A 98 7.22 0.69 20.01
C LYS A 98 7.52 0.02 18.67
N THR A 99 6.94 -1.16 18.44
CA THR A 99 7.05 -1.88 17.16
C THR A 99 6.39 -1.09 16.04
N LEU A 100 5.20 -0.53 16.25
CA LEU A 100 4.52 0.32 15.25
C LEU A 100 5.38 1.52 14.86
N GLY A 101 5.93 2.24 15.85
CA GLY A 101 6.82 3.38 15.60
C GLY A 101 8.10 2.98 14.84
N THR A 102 8.65 1.80 15.15
CA THR A 102 9.83 1.25 14.46
C THR A 102 9.52 0.90 13.01
N VAL A 103 8.41 0.21 12.76
CA VAL A 103 7.96 -0.15 11.39
C VAL A 103 7.68 1.10 10.57
N PHE A 104 7.02 2.10 11.15
CA PHE A 104 6.78 3.38 10.49
C PHE A 104 8.11 4.06 10.09
N THR A 105 9.03 4.20 11.05
CA THR A 105 10.32 4.86 10.83
C THR A 105 11.15 4.12 9.78
N LEU A 106 11.22 2.78 9.85
CA LEU A 106 11.91 1.96 8.87
C LEU A 106 11.28 2.07 7.48
N SER A 107 9.94 2.06 7.39
CA SER A 107 9.23 2.16 6.11
C SER A 107 9.52 3.50 5.42
N VAL A 108 9.51 4.60 6.18
CA VAL A 108 9.85 5.93 5.64
C VAL A 108 11.32 5.99 5.24
N ALA A 109 12.24 5.51 6.09
CA ALA A 109 13.67 5.55 5.81
C ALA A 109 14.04 4.71 4.57
N ILE A 110 13.52 3.49 4.48
CA ILE A 110 13.74 2.61 3.32
C ILE A 110 13.04 3.18 2.08
N GLY A 111 11.86 3.78 2.23
CA GLY A 111 11.17 4.43 1.12
C GLY A 111 11.94 5.63 0.56
N ILE A 112 12.55 6.46 1.42
CA ILE A 112 13.43 7.56 0.98
C ILE A 112 14.66 6.99 0.26
N LEU A 113 15.31 5.98 0.84
CA LEU A 113 16.46 5.34 0.22
C LEU A 113 16.12 4.74 -1.15
N PHE A 114 15.00 4.03 -1.24
CA PHE A 114 14.47 3.46 -2.48
C PHE A 114 14.23 4.55 -3.53
N THR A 115 13.58 5.65 -3.12
CA THR A 115 13.33 6.81 -4.00
C THR A 115 14.62 7.38 -4.55
N VAL A 116 15.61 7.63 -3.70
CA VAL A 116 16.92 8.20 -4.10
C VAL A 116 17.63 7.27 -5.09
N ILE A 117 17.67 5.96 -4.81
CA ILE A 117 18.30 4.97 -5.70
C ILE A 117 17.58 4.94 -7.04
N CYS A 118 16.25 4.80 -7.04
CA CYS A 118 15.48 4.68 -8.26
C CYS A 118 15.52 5.96 -9.11
N LEU A 119 15.49 7.15 -8.51
CA LEU A 119 15.63 8.42 -9.24
C LEU A 119 17.03 8.58 -9.83
N THR A 120 18.08 8.24 -9.07
CA THR A 120 19.47 8.32 -9.54
C THR A 120 19.71 7.40 -10.75
N PHE A 121 19.12 6.21 -10.73
CA PHE A 121 19.25 5.22 -11.80
C PHE A 121 17.99 5.13 -12.68
N LEU A 122 17.17 6.17 -12.74
CA LEU A 122 15.84 6.07 -13.36
C LEU A 122 15.92 5.69 -14.84
N LYS A 123 16.72 6.42 -15.61
CA LYS A 123 16.88 6.18 -17.05
C LYS A 123 17.45 4.78 -17.37
N PRO A 124 18.54 4.30 -16.74
CA PRO A 124 19.02 2.95 -17.00
C PRO A 124 18.05 1.87 -16.52
N LEU A 125 17.37 2.05 -15.38
CA LEU A 125 16.33 1.12 -14.91
C LEU A 125 15.13 1.08 -15.85
N ALA A 126 14.65 2.24 -16.31
CA ALA A 126 13.55 2.33 -17.27
C ALA A 126 13.87 1.57 -18.57
N LEU A 127 15.09 1.72 -19.10
CA LEU A 127 15.53 0.98 -20.27
C LEU A 127 15.65 -0.53 -20.00
N ALA A 128 16.14 -0.92 -18.82
CA ALA A 128 16.23 -2.33 -18.42
C ALA A 128 14.84 -2.97 -18.24
N PHE A 129 13.85 -2.20 -17.80
CA PHE A 129 12.46 -2.62 -17.64
C PHE A 129 11.64 -2.56 -18.93
N GLY A 130 12.26 -2.21 -20.06
CA GLY A 130 11.64 -2.28 -21.39
C GLY A 130 11.18 -0.95 -21.98
N ALA A 131 11.61 0.20 -21.45
CA ALA A 131 11.36 1.49 -22.10
C ALA A 131 12.03 1.54 -23.49
N THR A 132 11.29 2.01 -24.49
CA THR A 132 11.79 2.18 -25.86
C THR A 132 12.23 3.62 -26.12
N LYS A 133 13.31 3.80 -26.90
CA LYS A 133 13.83 5.11 -27.32
C LYS A 133 13.20 5.55 -28.65
N GLY A 134 13.15 6.86 -28.91
CA GLY A 134 12.70 7.46 -30.18
C GLY A 134 11.46 8.35 -30.02
N ALA A 135 11.04 9.02 -31.09
CA ALA A 135 9.90 9.95 -31.08
C ALA A 135 8.54 9.27 -30.77
N GLN A 136 8.45 7.95 -30.93
CA GLN A 136 7.32 7.12 -30.52
C GLN A 136 7.68 6.14 -29.39
N GLY A 137 8.79 6.40 -28.69
CA GLY A 137 9.27 5.57 -27.59
C GLY A 137 8.54 5.90 -26.28
N SER A 138 8.35 4.91 -25.43
CA SER A 138 7.73 5.10 -24.11
C SER A 138 8.65 5.83 -23.11
N LEU A 139 9.95 5.95 -23.40
CA LEU A 139 10.92 6.48 -22.44
C LEU A 139 10.60 7.89 -21.95
N SER A 140 10.13 8.81 -22.79
CA SER A 140 9.78 10.17 -22.34
C SER A 140 8.64 10.12 -21.32
N TYR A 141 7.57 9.40 -21.63
CA TYR A 141 6.43 9.23 -20.73
C TYR A 141 6.82 8.54 -19.42
N VAL A 142 7.73 7.56 -19.46
CA VAL A 142 8.26 6.92 -18.23
C VAL A 142 9.04 7.94 -17.39
N LEU A 143 9.86 8.78 -18.02
CA LEU A 143 10.65 9.79 -17.31
C LEU A 143 9.80 10.92 -16.73
N ASP A 144 8.61 11.17 -17.28
CA ASP A 144 7.66 12.14 -16.71
C ASP A 144 6.82 11.50 -15.59
N TYR A 145 6.41 10.24 -15.76
CA TYR A 145 5.51 9.54 -14.83
C TYR A 145 6.22 8.94 -13.61
N ALA A 146 7.31 8.19 -13.83
CA ALA A 146 7.96 7.43 -12.78
C ALA A 146 8.50 8.28 -11.62
N PRO A 147 9.09 9.48 -11.83
CA PRO A 147 9.53 10.31 -10.72
C PRO A 147 8.39 10.70 -9.78
N ILE A 148 7.21 11.02 -10.32
CA ILE A 148 6.04 11.42 -9.54
C ILE A 148 5.64 10.27 -8.60
N ILE A 149 5.58 9.05 -9.13
CA ILE A 149 5.28 7.84 -8.34
C ILE A 149 6.37 7.57 -7.30
N LEU A 150 7.65 7.70 -7.68
CA LEU A 150 8.78 7.45 -6.79
C LEU A 150 8.84 8.47 -5.64
N LEU A 151 8.48 9.73 -5.86
CA LEU A 151 8.40 10.72 -4.79
C LEU A 151 7.32 10.39 -3.76
N GLY A 152 6.25 9.71 -4.18
CA GLY A 152 5.22 9.18 -3.28
C GLY A 152 5.64 7.93 -2.51
N ALA A 153 6.74 7.27 -2.89
CA ALA A 153 7.14 5.97 -2.37
C ALA A 153 7.30 5.90 -0.83
N PRO A 154 7.90 6.89 -0.13
CA PRO A 154 8.05 6.83 1.32
C PRO A 154 6.71 6.78 2.05
N PHE A 155 5.74 7.56 1.56
CA PHE A 155 4.40 7.61 2.12
C PHE A 155 3.62 6.35 1.82
N SER A 156 3.67 5.88 0.57
CA SER A 156 3.00 4.64 0.15
C SER A 156 3.53 3.42 0.90
N MET A 157 4.85 3.33 1.10
CA MET A 157 5.47 2.21 1.82
C MET A 157 5.02 2.18 3.28
N ALA A 158 5.01 3.32 3.96
CA ALA A 158 4.48 3.44 5.32
C ALA A 158 2.99 3.09 5.39
N ALA A 159 2.18 3.63 4.47
CA ALA A 159 0.74 3.38 4.43
C ALA A 159 0.44 1.88 4.24
N ILE A 160 1.12 1.20 3.32
CA ILE A 160 0.94 -0.24 3.07
C ILE A 160 1.39 -1.07 4.27
N ALA A 161 2.55 -0.76 4.86
CA ALA A 161 3.07 -1.47 6.02
C ALA A 161 2.12 -1.37 7.23
N LEU A 162 1.70 -0.14 7.58
CA LEU A 162 0.80 0.10 8.70
C LEU A 162 -0.59 -0.48 8.46
N SER A 163 -1.11 -0.39 7.22
CA SER A 163 -2.39 -1.01 6.87
C SER A 163 -2.36 -2.52 7.03
N SER A 164 -1.24 -3.16 6.70
CA SER A 164 -1.05 -4.60 6.89
C SER A 164 -1.04 -4.98 8.38
N MET A 165 -0.38 -4.16 9.21
CA MET A 165 -0.40 -4.32 10.68
C MET A 165 -1.80 -4.14 11.27
N ALA A 166 -2.52 -3.09 10.87
CA ALA A 166 -3.87 -2.83 11.37
C ALA A 166 -4.85 -3.97 11.05
N ARG A 167 -4.72 -4.59 9.86
CA ARG A 167 -5.49 -5.79 9.49
C ARG A 167 -5.15 -6.99 10.39
N ALA A 168 -3.86 -7.23 10.63
CA ALA A 168 -3.41 -8.38 11.41
C ALA A 168 -3.72 -8.27 12.92
N CYS A 169 -3.66 -7.06 13.49
CA CYS A 169 -3.86 -6.84 14.93
C CYS A 169 -5.33 -6.61 15.32
N GLY A 170 -6.29 -6.74 14.39
CA GLY A 170 -7.72 -6.75 14.71
C GLY A 170 -8.47 -5.43 14.49
N SER A 171 -7.86 -4.43 13.84
CA SER A 171 -8.54 -3.19 13.43
C SER A 171 -8.60 -3.01 11.90
N PRO A 172 -9.18 -3.97 11.15
CA PRO A 172 -9.28 -3.90 9.70
C PRO A 172 -10.14 -2.72 9.21
N ILE A 173 -11.05 -2.21 10.04
CA ILE A 173 -11.90 -1.04 9.72
C ILE A 173 -11.06 0.22 9.56
N LEU A 174 -10.03 0.43 10.40
CA LEU A 174 -9.13 1.57 10.26
C LEU A 174 -8.30 1.48 8.97
N ALA A 175 -7.79 0.29 8.64
CA ALA A 175 -7.07 0.08 7.38
C ALA A 175 -7.97 0.36 6.17
N MET A 176 -9.21 -0.13 6.19
CA MET A 176 -10.18 0.07 5.11
C MET A 176 -10.57 1.55 4.94
N GLY A 177 -10.69 2.30 6.04
CA GLY A 177 -10.96 3.74 6.01
C GLY A 177 -9.86 4.53 5.29
N CYS A 178 -8.59 4.22 5.55
CA CYS A 178 -7.46 4.87 4.87
C CYS A 178 -7.48 4.61 3.35
N PHE A 179 -7.76 3.37 2.92
CA PHE A 179 -7.86 3.04 1.49
C PHE A 179 -9.06 3.74 0.83
N LEU A 180 -10.23 3.78 1.48
CA LEU A 180 -11.41 4.45 0.95
C LEU A 180 -11.20 5.95 0.74
N VAL A 181 -10.58 6.63 1.71
CA VAL A 181 -10.26 8.07 1.59
C VAL A 181 -9.30 8.29 0.42
N GLY A 182 -8.26 7.45 0.30
CA GLY A 182 -7.32 7.50 -0.83
C GLY A 182 -8.02 7.29 -2.17
N ALA A 183 -8.89 6.28 -2.27
CA ALA A 183 -9.64 5.97 -3.49
C ALA A 183 -10.60 7.10 -3.90
N VAL A 184 -11.29 7.73 -2.95
CA VAL A 184 -12.18 8.86 -3.23
C VAL A 184 -11.39 10.08 -3.71
N ILE A 185 -10.28 10.41 -3.04
CA ILE A 185 -9.40 11.49 -3.47
C ILE A 185 -8.90 11.22 -4.89
N ASN A 186 -8.45 10.00 -5.15
CA ASN A 186 -7.89 9.63 -6.42
C ASN A 186 -8.93 9.67 -7.56
N LEU A 187 -10.14 9.12 -7.32
CA LEU A 187 -11.26 9.17 -8.27
C LEU A 187 -11.64 10.59 -8.71
N VAL A 188 -11.46 11.58 -7.83
CA VAL A 188 -11.74 12.99 -8.15
C VAL A 188 -10.56 13.65 -8.86
N LEU A 189 -9.34 13.38 -8.40
CA LEU A 189 -8.13 14.00 -8.95
C LEU A 189 -7.77 13.49 -10.34
N ASP A 190 -7.98 12.20 -10.63
CA ASP A 190 -7.61 11.60 -11.92
C ASP A 190 -8.33 12.29 -13.10
N PRO A 191 -9.67 12.46 -13.12
CA PRO A 191 -10.34 13.18 -14.20
C PRO A 191 -9.91 14.64 -14.34
N ILE A 192 -9.65 15.32 -13.22
CA ILE A 192 -9.22 16.73 -13.20
C ILE A 192 -7.85 16.85 -13.87
N TYR A 193 -6.88 16.03 -13.48
CA TYR A 193 -5.52 16.14 -14.01
C TYR A 193 -5.36 15.52 -15.41
N ILE A 194 -6.09 14.45 -15.74
CA ILE A 194 -5.97 13.77 -17.03
C ILE A 194 -6.74 14.52 -18.13
N PHE A 195 -7.93 15.05 -17.84
CA PHE A 195 -8.77 15.73 -18.83
C PHE A 195 -8.78 17.26 -18.71
N GLY A 196 -8.16 17.83 -17.67
CA GLY A 196 -8.06 19.28 -17.47
C GLY A 196 -9.38 19.94 -17.05
N LEU A 197 -10.20 19.24 -16.26
CA LEU A 197 -11.55 19.65 -15.82
C LEU A 197 -11.54 20.64 -14.65
#